data_AF-A0A0G2BFD2-F1
#
_entry.id   AF-A0A0G2BFD2-F1
#
_cell.length_a   1.000
_cell.length_b   1.000
_cell.length_c   1.000
_cell.angle_alpha   90.00
_cell.angle_beta   90.00
_cell.angle_gamma   90.00
#
_symmetry.space_group_name_H-M   'P 1'
#
loop_
_entity.id
_entity.type
_entity.pdbx_description
1 polymer ?
#
loop_
_entity_poly.entity_id
_entity_poly.type
_entity_poly.pdbx_seq_one_letter_code
_entity_poly.pdbx_strand_id
1 'polypeptide(L)'
;MCGFTLIELLIALAILAILIAGIVSAFSGFTKAEAQKGAATGVLSLLETARSETLASKGGSRYGVHLDSSGATLFAGSSYGDESVPEKTITVSPSGTMELQ
;
A
#
# COMPACT_ATOMS: atom_id res chain seq x y z
N MET A 1 32.33 -12.78 -43.42
CA MET A 1 31.64 -12.05 -42.33
C MET A 1 31.98 -12.78 -41.04
N CYS A 2 33.13 -12.45 -40.44
CA CYS A 2 33.48 -12.95 -39.10
C CYS A 2 32.91 -11.90 -38.15
N GLY A 3 31.88 -12.20 -37.36
CA GLY A 3 31.82 -13.34 -36.46
C GLY A 3 32.20 -12.77 -35.12
N PHE A 4 31.18 -12.39 -34.35
CA PHE A 4 31.28 -11.84 -33.00
C PHE A 4 32.43 -12.48 -32.25
N THR A 5 33.38 -11.66 -31.78
CA THR A 5 34.50 -12.18 -31.01
C THR A 5 33.99 -12.61 -29.63
N LEU A 6 34.57 -13.67 -29.06
CA LEU A 6 34.17 -14.18 -27.76
C LEU A 6 34.32 -13.12 -26.65
N ILE A 7 35.30 -12.22 -26.82
CA ILE A 7 35.52 -11.08 -25.92
C ILE A 7 34.40 -10.03 -26.02
N GLU A 8 33.87 -9.78 -27.22
CA GLU A 8 32.77 -8.83 -27.43
C GLU A 8 31.48 -9.32 -26.76
N LEU A 9 31.23 -10.63 -26.79
CA LEU A 9 30.12 -11.25 -26.05
C LEU A 9 30.26 -11.06 -24.53
N LEU A 10 31.47 -11.25 -23.98
CA LEU A 10 31.72 -11.08 -22.56
C LEU A 10 31.55 -9.62 -22.10
N ILE A 11 32.00 -8.66 -22.91
CA ILE A 11 31.82 -7.24 -22.64
C ILE A 11 30.34 -6.86 -22.70
N ALA A 12 29.59 -7.34 -23.70
CA ALA A 12 28.15 -7.09 -23.81
C ALA A 12 27.39 -7.65 -22.60
N LEU A 13 27.72 -8.86 -22.14
CA LEU A 13 27.11 -9.46 -20.94
C LEU A 13 27.47 -8.69 -19.66
N ALA A 14 28.70 -8.20 -19.53
CA ALA A 14 29.11 -7.38 -18.39
C ALA A 14 28.33 -6.06 -18.33
N ILE A 15 28.17 -5.38 -19.46
CA ILE A 15 27.36 -4.16 -19.56
C ILE A 15 25.90 -4.47 -19.22
N LEU A 16 25.34 -5.55 -19.76
CA LEU A 16 23.96 -5.96 -19.50
C LEU A 16 23.72 -6.24 -18.01
N ALA A 17 24.66 -6.92 -17.33
CA ALA A 17 24.56 -7.20 -15.91
C ALA A 17 24.53 -5.91 -15.06
N ILE A 18 25.36 -4.92 -15.40
CA ILE A 18 25.39 -3.62 -14.71
C ILE A 18 24.05 -2.88 -14.90
N LEU A 19 23.50 -2.89 -16.11
CA LEU A 19 22.21 -2.27 -16.40
C LEU A 19 21.06 -2.95 -15.62
N ILE A 20 21.01 -4.28 -15.59
CA ILE A 20 20.00 -5.03 -14.85
C ILE A 20 20.08 -4.74 -13.35
N ALA A 21 21.29 -4.70 -12.78
CA ALA A 21 21.48 -4.38 -11.37
C ALA A 21 20.93 -2.99 -10.99
N GLY A 22 21.14 -2.00 -11.86
CA GLY A 22 20.59 -0.65 -11.67
C GLY A 22 19.05 -0.64 -11.70
N ILE A 23 18.44 -1.35 -12.65
CA ILE A 23 16.97 -1.44 -12.79
C ILE A 23 16.35 -2.09 -11.56
N VAL A 24 16.90 -3.20 -11.08
CA VAL A 24 16.39 -3.92 -9.89
C VAL A 24 16.46 -3.04 -8.64
N SER A 25 17.58 -2.33 -8.44
CA SER A 25 17.73 -1.41 -7.31
C SER A 25 16.72 -0.28 -7.36
N ALA A 26 16.52 0.34 -8.54
CA ALA A 26 15.55 1.41 -8.72
C ALA A 26 14.12 0.92 -8.41
N PHE A 27 13.69 -0.20 -9.02
CA PHE A 27 12.35 -0.77 -8.77
C PHE A 27 12.12 -1.10 -7.30
N SER A 28 13.12 -1.67 -6.61
CA SER A 28 13.00 -2.00 -5.18
C SER A 28 12.80 -0.78 -4.26
N GLY A 29 13.36 0.39 -4.64
CA GLY A 29 13.17 1.64 -3.91
C GLY A 29 11.80 2.27 -4.15
N PHE A 30 11.31 2.22 -5.39
CA PHE A 30 10.00 2.76 -5.77
C PHE A 30 8.85 1.99 -5.09
N THR A 31 8.90 0.66 -4.99
CA THR A 31 7.83 -0.12 -4.34
C THR A 31 7.66 0.23 -2.86
N LYS A 32 8.76 0.50 -2.14
CA LYS A 32 8.72 0.84 -0.70
C LYS A 32 8.14 2.23 -0.45
N ALA A 33 8.51 3.21 -1.28
CA ALA A 33 8.02 4.58 -1.17
C ALA A 33 6.52 4.66 -1.50
N GLU A 34 6.06 3.94 -2.52
CA GLU A 34 4.64 3.89 -2.90
C GLU A 34 3.79 3.17 -1.86
N ALA A 35 4.27 2.06 -1.28
CA ALA A 35 3.53 1.34 -0.23
C ALA A 35 3.28 2.22 1.01
N GLN A 36 4.27 3.02 1.42
CA GLN A 36 4.12 3.91 2.58
C GLN A 36 3.16 5.08 2.30
N LYS A 37 3.25 5.67 1.10
CA LYS A 37 2.37 6.78 0.70
C LYS A 37 0.93 6.32 0.51
N GLY A 38 0.74 5.12 -0.06
CA GLY A 38 -0.56 4.46 -0.18
C GLY A 38 -1.21 4.21 1.18
N ALA A 39 -0.46 3.65 2.14
CA ALA A 39 -0.97 3.42 3.49
C ALA A 39 -1.41 4.72 4.19
N ALA A 40 -0.61 5.78 4.12
CA ALA A 40 -0.95 7.08 4.73
C ALA A 40 -2.23 7.69 4.11
N THR A 41 -2.36 7.61 2.79
CA THR A 41 -3.53 8.12 2.07
C THR A 41 -4.79 7.31 2.38
N GLY A 42 -4.66 5.99 2.48
CA GLY A 42 -5.76 5.10 2.85
C GLY A 42 -6.30 5.37 4.25
N VAL A 43 -5.41 5.53 5.23
CA VAL A 43 -5.80 5.86 6.60
C VAL A 43 -6.46 7.25 6.67
N LEU A 44 -5.92 8.24 5.96
CA LEU A 44 -6.51 9.58 5.92
C LEU A 44 -7.93 9.56 5.34
N SER A 45 -8.13 8.85 4.23
CA SER A 45 -9.45 8.70 3.61
C SER A 45 -10.47 8.02 4.55
N LEU A 46 -10.01 7.04 5.34
CA LEU A 46 -10.87 6.36 6.32
C LEU A 46 -11.27 7.30 7.47
N LEU A 47 -10.33 8.13 7.91
CA LEU A 47 -10.57 9.11 8.97
C LEU A 47 -11.52 10.23 8.52
N GLU A 48 -11.38 10.69 7.28
CA GLU A 48 -12.31 11.64 6.66
C GLU A 48 -13.71 11.05 6.53
N THR A 49 -13.81 9.77 6.16
CA THR A 49 -15.08 9.04 6.11
C THR A 49 -15.72 8.97 7.50
N ALA A 50 -14.97 8.53 8.52
CA ALA A 50 -15.45 8.46 9.90
C ALA A 50 -15.97 9.82 10.41
N ARG A 51 -15.23 10.89 10.12
CA ARG A 51 -15.64 12.25 10.47
C ARG A 51 -16.92 12.66 9.74
N SER A 52 -16.99 12.42 8.43
CA SER A 52 -18.15 12.75 7.61
C SER A 52 -19.40 12.02 8.09
N GLU A 53 -19.32 10.72 8.36
CA GLU A 53 -20.47 9.92 8.83
C GLU A 53 -20.91 10.32 10.23
N THR A 54 -19.97 10.70 11.11
CA THR A 54 -20.29 11.25 12.44
C THR A 54 -20.99 12.60 12.34
N LEU A 55 -20.52 13.51 11.48
CA LEU A 55 -21.13 14.82 11.28
C LEU A 55 -22.51 14.72 10.61
N ALA A 56 -22.67 13.76 9.70
CA ALA A 56 -23.96 13.45 9.08
C ALA A 56 -24.94 12.76 10.04
N SER A 57 -24.50 12.40 11.25
CA SER A 57 -25.26 11.61 12.22
C SER A 57 -25.84 10.34 11.59
N LYS A 58 -25.07 9.69 10.71
CA LYS A 58 -25.48 8.46 10.04
C LYS A 58 -25.79 7.41 11.11
N GLY A 59 -27.01 6.87 11.10
CA GLY A 59 -27.48 5.95 12.13
C GLY A 59 -27.49 6.50 13.57
N GLY A 60 -27.42 7.82 13.76
CA GLY A 60 -27.37 8.46 15.09
C GLY A 60 -26.12 8.11 15.91
N SER A 61 -25.07 7.59 15.27
CA SER A 61 -23.88 7.05 15.93
C SER A 61 -22.64 7.89 15.67
N ARG A 62 -21.64 7.74 16.55
CA ARG A 62 -20.27 8.24 16.32
C ARG A 62 -19.50 7.19 15.55
N TYR A 63 -18.60 7.59 14.67
CA TYR A 63 -17.75 6.68 13.91
C TYR A 63 -16.29 6.88 14.30
N GLY A 64 -15.56 5.78 14.41
CA GLY A 64 -14.15 5.73 14.73
C GLY A 64 -13.37 4.85 13.77
N VAL A 65 -12.05 5.00 13.76
CA VAL A 65 -11.13 4.15 13.00
C VAL A 65 -10.23 3.41 13.99
N HIS A 66 -10.24 2.09 13.92
CA HIS A 66 -9.32 1.21 14.62
C HIS A 66 -8.15 0.87 13.70
N LEU A 67 -6.92 0.99 14.19
CA LEU A 67 -5.70 0.68 13.45
C LEU A 67 -5.06 -0.55 14.09
N ASP A 68 -4.79 -1.57 13.27
CA ASP A 68 -4.08 -2.77 13.67
C ASP A 68 -2.87 -3.04 12.76
N SER A 69 -2.04 -4.02 13.13
CA SER A 69 -0.90 -4.51 12.36
C SER A 69 -1.23 -4.88 10.90
N SER A 70 -2.46 -5.29 10.62
CA SER A 70 -2.92 -5.69 9.28
C SER A 70 -3.69 -4.62 8.50
N GLY A 71 -4.05 -3.48 9.12
CA GLY A 71 -4.80 -2.44 8.43
C GLY A 71 -5.63 -1.51 9.32
N ALA A 72 -6.66 -0.92 8.71
CA ALA A 72 -7.51 0.07 9.34
C ALA A 72 -9.00 -0.29 9.16
N THR A 73 -9.77 -0.26 10.25
CA THR A 73 -11.19 -0.65 10.27
C THR A 73 -12.04 0.52 10.76
N LEU A 74 -13.02 0.92 9.96
CA LEU A 74 -14.08 1.86 10.32
C LEU A 74 -15.17 1.12 11.10
N PHE A 75 -15.54 1.65 12.26
CA PHE A 75 -16.60 1.11 13.10
C PHE A 75 -17.52 2.22 13.60
N ALA A 76 -18.78 1.86 13.89
CA ALA A 76 -19.72 2.74 14.58
C ALA A 76 -19.70 2.46 16.08
N GLY A 77 -19.59 3.49 16.90
CA GLY A 77 -19.56 3.41 18.36
C GLY A 77 -18.55 4.35 19.00
N SER A 78 -18.55 4.41 20.33
CA SER A 78 -17.59 5.21 21.12
C SER A 78 -16.22 4.54 21.28
N SER A 79 -16.14 3.22 21.11
CA SER A 79 -14.92 2.43 21.31
C SER A 79 -14.98 1.15 20.48
N TYR A 80 -13.82 0.70 20.00
CA TYR A 80 -13.69 -0.58 19.30
C TYR A 80 -13.53 -1.73 20.31
N GLY A 81 -14.19 -2.85 20.07
CA GLY A 81 -14.17 -4.07 20.88
C GLY A 81 -14.85 -5.23 20.13
N ASP A 82 -14.90 -6.42 20.74
CA ASP A 82 -15.36 -7.66 20.08
C ASP A 82 -16.81 -7.60 19.54
N GLU A 83 -17.66 -6.74 20.11
CA GLU A 83 -19.03 -6.55 19.65
C GLU A 83 -19.19 -5.43 18.60
N SER A 84 -18.08 -4.79 18.20
CA SER A 84 -18.11 -3.72 17.21
C SER A 84 -18.32 -4.29 15.82
N VAL A 85 -19.44 -3.93 15.19
CA VAL A 85 -19.67 -4.31 13.79
C VAL A 85 -18.84 -3.40 12.89
N PRO A 86 -17.88 -3.94 12.12
CA PRO A 86 -17.10 -3.15 11.19
C PRO A 86 -18.00 -2.71 10.01
N GLU A 87 -18.05 -1.40 9.76
CA GLU A 87 -18.79 -0.84 8.62
C GLU A 87 -17.94 -0.92 7.34
N LYS A 88 -16.63 -0.69 7.47
CA LYS A 88 -15.69 -0.72 6.34
C LYS A 88 -14.29 -1.07 6.82
N THR A 89 -13.63 -2.01 6.14
CA THR A 89 -12.25 -2.40 6.48
C THR A 89 -11.34 -2.12 5.29
N ILE A 90 -10.21 -1.46 5.54
CA ILE A 90 -9.11 -1.36 4.57
C ILE A 90 -7.95 -2.19 5.10
N THR A 91 -7.69 -3.31 4.43
CA THR A 91 -6.48 -4.09 4.66
C THR A 91 -5.32 -3.36 4.01
N VAL A 92 -4.34 -2.95 4.82
CA VAL A 92 -3.12 -2.32 4.30
C VAL A 92 -2.17 -3.46 3.94
N SER A 93 -2.39 -4.06 2.77
CA SER A 93 -1.44 -5.05 2.24
C SER A 93 -0.12 -4.33 1.89
N PRO A 94 1.05 -4.90 2.25
CA PRO A 94 2.35 -4.30 1.99
C PRO A 94 2.69 -4.17 0.49
N SER A 95 1.82 -4.66 -0.39
CA SER A 95 1.89 -4.56 -1.85
C SER A 95 1.23 -3.32 -2.46
N GLY A 96 0.63 -2.41 -1.66
CA GLY A 96 -0.03 -1.21 -2.19
C GLY A 96 -1.32 -1.47 -2.98
N THR A 97 -1.78 -2.72 -3.02
CA THR A 97 -3.08 -3.08 -3.59
C THR A 97 -4.15 -2.89 -2.52
N MET A 98 -4.89 -1.78 -2.62
CA MET A 98 -6.09 -1.55 -1.81
C MET A 98 -7.23 -2.43 -2.37
N GLU A 99 -7.47 -3.59 -1.77
CA GLU A 99 -8.72 -4.31 -1.99
C GLU A 99 -9.77 -3.78 -1.02
N LEU A 100 -10.87 -3.28 -1.57
CA LEU A 100 -12.09 -2.95 -0.85
C LEU A 100 -12.98 -4.20 -0.89
N GLN A 101 -13.19 -4.85 0.26
CA GLN A 101 -14.27 -5.83 0.43
C GLN A 101 -15.53 -5.15 0.93
#